data_AF-A0A7W0RE14-F1
#
_entry.id   AF-A0A7W0RE14-F1
#
_cell.length_a   1.000
_cell.length_b   1.000
_cell.length_c   1.000
_cell.angle_alpha   90.00
_cell.angle_beta   90.00
_cell.angle_gamma   90.00
#
_symmetry.space_group_name_H-M   'P 1'
#
loop_
_entity.id
_entity.type
_entity.pdbx_description
1 polymer ?
#
loop_
_entity_poly.entity_id
_entity_poly.type
_entity_poly.pdbx_seq_one_letter_code
_entity_poly.pdbx_strand_id
1 'polypeptide(L)'
;MASFGAALVVALGAGVAVVVARWLNVALDPAQLVASEREPFLGGGSSEAHAWSRFHIRYYAMALLFLAFDMEMVFMYPWAVVFVEEGLIALVEMLMFIVILLLGILYAWRERALEWA
;
A
#
# COMPACT_ATOMS: atom_id res chain seq x y z
N MET A 1 35.42 -0.99 1.49
CA MET A 1 35.00 -2.28 0.90
C MET A 1 34.83 -3.36 1.97
N ALA A 2 35.80 -3.61 2.86
CA ALA A 2 35.68 -4.62 3.93
C ALA A 2 34.50 -4.39 4.91
N SER A 3 34.17 -3.13 5.22
CA SER A 3 33.04 -2.76 6.08
C SER A 3 31.67 -3.12 5.48
N PHE A 4 31.53 -3.00 4.15
CA PHE A 4 30.29 -3.36 3.44
C PHE A 4 30.08 -4.88 3.42
N GLY A 5 31.15 -5.65 3.22
CA GLY A 5 31.10 -7.11 3.29
C GLY A 5 30.70 -7.62 4.69
N ALA A 6 31.26 -7.01 5.74
CA ALA A 6 30.87 -7.34 7.12
C ALA A 6 29.39 -6.99 7.39
N ALA A 7 28.93 -5.81 6.95
CA ALA A 7 27.53 -5.42 7.09
C ALA A 7 26.57 -6.37 6.36
N LEU A 8 26.94 -6.83 5.16
CA LEU A 8 26.15 -7.79 4.39
C LEU A 8 26.05 -9.15 5.08
N VAL A 9 27.16 -9.68 5.61
CA VAL A 9 27.17 -10.95 6.34
C VAL A 9 26.31 -10.87 7.60
N VAL A 10 26.38 -9.76 8.34
CA VAL A 10 25.54 -9.54 9.52
C VAL A 10 24.07 -9.45 9.15
N ALA A 11 23.72 -8.70 8.09
CA ALA A 11 22.33 -8.57 7.64
C ALA A 11 21.75 -9.92 7.17
N LEU A 12 22.52 -10.71 6.41
CA LEU A 12 22.12 -12.05 5.98
C LEU A 12 21.99 -13.01 7.17
N GLY A 13 22.96 -12.98 8.10
CA GLY A 13 22.91 -13.78 9.32
C GLY A 13 21.68 -13.44 10.17
N ALA A 14 21.36 -12.16 10.33
CA ALA A 14 20.16 -11.71 11.02
C ALA A 14 18.87 -12.16 10.31
N GLY A 15 18.82 -12.05 8.98
CA GLY A 15 17.70 -12.54 8.18
C GLY A 15 17.46 -14.05 8.35
N VAL A 16 18.53 -14.85 8.29
CA VAL A 16 18.47 -16.29 8.54
C VAL A 16 18.01 -16.59 9.97
N ALA A 17 18.54 -15.88 10.96
CA ALA A 17 18.15 -16.06 12.35
C ALA A 17 16.65 -15.77 12.57
N VAL A 18 16.10 -14.73 11.94
CA VAL A 18 14.65 -14.43 12.00
C VAL A 18 13.82 -15.55 11.38
N VAL A 19 14.23 -16.07 10.22
CA VAL A 19 13.52 -17.18 9.55
C VAL A 19 13.56 -18.44 10.41
N VAL A 20 14.72 -18.79 10.97
CA VAL A 20 14.87 -19.96 11.86
C VAL A 20 14.06 -19.79 13.14
N ALA A 21 14.10 -18.62 13.76
CA ALA A 21 13.31 -18.33 14.95
C ALA A 21 11.80 -18.44 14.68
N ARG A 22 11.33 -17.94 13.53
CA ARG A 22 9.93 -18.06 13.10
C ARG A 22 9.54 -19.50 12.82
N TRP A 23 10.42 -20.29 12.21
CA TRP A 23 10.19 -21.71 11.95
C TRP A 23 10.11 -22.51 13.25
N LEU A 24 11.03 -22.29 14.18
CA LEU A 24 11.03 -22.93 15.50
C LEU A 24 9.79 -22.54 16.30
N ASN A 25 9.39 -21.27 16.27
CA ASN A 25 8.17 -20.81 16.93
C ASN A 25 6.95 -21.57 16.41
N VAL A 26 6.78 -21.69 15.09
CA VAL A 26 5.67 -22.45 14.48
C VAL A 26 5.76 -23.95 14.79
N ALA A 27 6.94 -24.55 14.73
CA ALA A 27 7.13 -25.99 14.96
C ALA A 27 6.88 -26.40 16.42
N LEU A 28 7.13 -25.48 17.36
CA LEU A 28 6.98 -25.72 18.80
C LEU A 28 5.65 -25.21 19.35
N ASP A 29 4.85 -24.48 18.57
CA ASP A 29 3.61 -23.86 19.05
C ASP A 29 2.51 -24.90 19.29
N PRO A 30 2.18 -25.22 20.56
CA PRO A 30 1.12 -26.16 20.86
C PRO A 30 -0.26 -25.59 20.53
N ALA A 31 -0.39 -24.27 20.35
CA ALA A 31 -1.66 -23.64 20.00
C ALA A 31 -2.12 -24.02 18.59
N GLN A 32 -1.17 -24.39 17.72
CA GLN A 32 -1.53 -24.98 16.45
C GLN A 32 -2.18 -26.36 16.59
N LEU A 33 -2.12 -27.05 17.72
CA LEU A 33 -2.64 -28.41 17.85
C LEU A 33 -4.13 -28.44 18.19
N VAL A 34 -4.68 -27.34 18.72
CA VAL A 34 -6.07 -27.26 19.18
C VAL A 34 -6.97 -26.66 18.10
N ALA A 35 -8.02 -27.38 17.70
CA ALA A 35 -8.90 -26.97 16.60
C ALA A 35 -9.58 -25.61 16.83
N SER A 36 -9.97 -25.29 18.07
CA SER A 36 -10.64 -24.03 18.43
C SER A 36 -9.75 -22.80 18.28
N GLU A 37 -8.43 -22.95 18.37
CA GLU A 37 -7.47 -21.84 18.22
C GLU A 37 -7.15 -21.57 16.74
N ARG A 38 -7.59 -22.44 15.83
CA ARG A 38 -7.47 -22.27 14.38
C ARG A 38 -8.68 -21.59 13.73
N GLU A 39 -9.74 -21.35 14.49
CA GLU A 39 -10.94 -20.70 13.99
C GLU A 39 -10.79 -19.17 14.01
N PRO A 40 -11.39 -18.45 13.05
CA PRO A 40 -11.42 -16.99 13.07
C PRO A 40 -12.07 -16.49 14.36
N PHE A 41 -11.49 -15.45 14.96
CA PHE A 41 -12.07 -14.82 16.14
C PHE A 41 -13.37 -14.09 15.80
N LEU A 42 -14.51 -14.70 16.14
CA LEU A 42 -15.86 -14.15 15.92
C LEU A 42 -16.65 -14.00 17.24
N GLY A 43 -15.95 -13.86 18.37
CA GLY A 43 -16.59 -13.74 19.70
C GLY A 43 -17.35 -14.98 20.16
N GLY A 44 -17.04 -16.16 19.60
CA GLY A 44 -17.72 -17.43 19.89
C GLY A 44 -18.74 -17.87 18.82
N GLY A 45 -18.97 -17.06 17.78
CA GLY A 45 -19.74 -17.45 16.60
C GLY A 45 -18.92 -18.26 15.59
N SER A 46 -19.60 -18.97 14.69
CA SER A 46 -18.98 -19.65 13.55
C SER A 46 -18.94 -18.75 12.30
N SER A 47 -17.98 -19.00 11.40
CA SER A 47 -17.85 -18.20 10.17
C SER A 47 -18.99 -18.51 9.21
N GLU A 48 -19.95 -17.58 9.08
CA GLU A 48 -21.09 -17.72 8.17
C GLU A 48 -20.75 -17.41 6.71
N ALA A 49 -19.70 -16.60 6.49
CA ALA A 49 -19.27 -16.21 5.15
C ALA A 49 -18.11 -17.08 4.65
N HIS A 50 -18.12 -17.37 3.34
CA HIS A 50 -17.01 -18.04 2.67
C HIS A 50 -15.79 -17.10 2.61
N ALA A 51 -14.57 -17.66 2.76
CA ALA A 51 -13.33 -16.89 2.81
C ALA A 51 -13.05 -16.04 1.54
N TRP A 52 -13.64 -16.42 0.40
CA TRP A 52 -13.51 -15.73 -0.88
C TRP A 52 -14.78 -14.94 -1.25
N SER A 53 -15.56 -14.55 -0.25
CA SER A 53 -16.75 -13.72 -0.47
C SER A 53 -16.37 -12.40 -1.15
N ARG A 54 -17.24 -11.94 -2.05
CA ARG A 54 -17.03 -10.68 -2.77
C ARG A 54 -17.36 -9.53 -1.83
N PHE A 55 -16.36 -8.68 -1.58
CA PHE A 55 -16.56 -7.42 -0.88
C PHE A 55 -17.18 -6.37 -1.81
N HIS A 56 -17.82 -5.36 -1.22
CA HIS A 56 -18.44 -4.27 -1.98
C HIS A 56 -17.42 -3.55 -2.89
N ILE A 57 -17.83 -3.19 -4.10
CA ILE A 57 -16.97 -2.54 -5.13
C ILE A 57 -16.43 -1.15 -4.73
N ARG A 58 -16.93 -0.56 -3.63
CA ARG A 58 -16.60 0.78 -3.16
C ARG A 58 -15.09 1.03 -2.98
N TYR A 59 -14.36 0.02 -2.52
CA TYR A 59 -12.91 0.09 -2.35
C TYR A 59 -12.15 0.26 -3.67
N TYR A 60 -12.69 -0.26 -4.77
CA TYR A 60 -12.05 -0.20 -6.08
C TYR A 60 -11.99 1.24 -6.62
N ALA A 61 -13.09 1.99 -6.51
CA ALA A 61 -13.14 3.38 -6.97
C ALA A 61 -12.16 4.27 -6.20
N MET A 62 -12.09 4.11 -4.88
CA MET A 62 -11.11 4.80 -4.02
C MET A 62 -9.67 4.45 -4.42
N ALA A 63 -9.37 3.17 -4.65
CA ALA A 63 -8.03 2.71 -5.03
C ALA A 63 -7.60 3.24 -6.41
N LEU A 64 -8.51 3.25 -7.39
CA LEU A 64 -8.23 3.82 -8.70
C LEU A 64 -7.99 5.33 -8.64
N LEU A 65 -8.79 6.06 -7.85
CA LEU A 65 -8.61 7.49 -7.67
C LEU A 65 -7.27 7.79 -6.98
N PHE A 66 -6.94 7.03 -5.93
CA PHE A 66 -5.66 7.13 -5.25
C PHE A 66 -4.49 6.85 -6.20
N LEU A 67 -4.58 5.79 -7.02
CA LEU A 67 -3.53 5.47 -8.00
C LEU A 67 -3.36 6.57 -9.05
N ALA A 68 -4.46 7.14 -9.54
CA ALA A 68 -4.43 8.23 -10.51
C ALA A 68 -3.78 9.49 -9.92
N PHE A 69 -4.07 9.79 -8.64
CA PHE A 69 -3.47 10.90 -7.91
C PHE A 69 -2.00 10.63 -7.57
N ASP A 70 -1.63 9.43 -7.12
CA ASP A 70 -0.25 9.07 -6.78
C ASP A 70 0.71 9.20 -7.98
N MET A 71 0.20 8.90 -9.19
CA MET A 71 0.94 9.11 -10.44
C MET A 71 1.31 10.59 -10.67
N GLU A 72 0.61 11.55 -10.07
CA GLU A 72 0.93 12.98 -10.19
C GLU A 72 2.29 13.31 -9.55
N MET A 73 2.62 12.67 -8.42
CA MET A 73 3.90 12.87 -7.72
C MET A 73 5.07 12.44 -8.60
N VAL A 74 4.89 11.35 -9.34
CA VAL A 74 5.88 10.85 -10.32
C VAL A 74 6.16 11.90 -11.39
N PHE A 75 5.15 12.65 -11.83
CA PHE A 75 5.33 13.73 -12.80
C PHE A 75 5.89 15.03 -12.18
N MET A 76 5.61 15.30 -10.91
CA MET A 76 6.13 16.49 -10.22
C MET A 76 7.64 16.43 -9.97
N TYR A 77 8.23 15.25 -9.74
CA TYR A 77 9.68 15.13 -9.52
C TYR A 77 10.54 15.63 -10.69
N PRO A 78 10.38 15.16 -11.94
CA PRO A 78 11.17 15.65 -13.06
C PRO A 78 10.85 17.11 -13.39
N TRP A 79 9.58 17.53 -13.25
CA TRP A 79 9.21 18.93 -13.45
C TRP A 79 9.96 19.87 -12.49
N ALA A 80 10.09 19.50 -11.21
CA ALA A 80 10.78 20.33 -10.23
C ALA A 80 12.26 20.56 -10.59
N VAL A 81 12.88 19.62 -11.32
CA VAL A 81 14.24 19.77 -11.85
C VAL A 81 14.25 20.75 -13.05
N VAL A 82 13.32 20.60 -13.99
CA VAL A 82 13.23 21.44 -15.21
C VAL A 82 12.80 22.88 -14.91
N PHE A 83 12.06 23.10 -13.82
CA PHE A 83 11.61 24.42 -13.40
C PHE A 83 12.73 25.45 -13.25
N VAL A 84 13.95 25.00 -12.89
CA VAL A 84 15.13 25.87 -12.77
C VAL A 84 15.54 26.50 -14.11
N GLU A 85 15.34 25.78 -15.22
CA GLU A 85 15.72 26.23 -16.57
C GLU A 85 14.59 26.98 -17.27
N GLU A 86 13.35 26.48 -17.16
CA GLU A 86 12.19 26.98 -17.91
C GLU A 86 11.36 28.03 -17.14
N GLY A 87 11.50 28.10 -15.80
CA GLY A 87 10.86 29.11 -14.95
C GLY A 87 9.33 29.15 -15.07
N LEU A 88 8.80 30.29 -15.53
CA LEU A 88 7.34 30.56 -15.55
C LEU A 88 6.56 29.67 -16.53
N ILE A 89 7.18 29.22 -17.64
CA ILE A 89 6.49 28.36 -18.60
C ILE A 89 6.19 27.02 -17.95
N ALA A 90 7.21 26.39 -17.36
CA ALA A 90 7.06 25.17 -16.60
C ALA A 90 6.06 25.32 -15.44
N LEU A 91 5.99 26.47 -14.77
CA LEU A 91 4.99 26.72 -13.73
C LEU A 91 3.56 26.62 -14.26
N VAL A 92 3.28 27.26 -15.40
CA VAL A 92 1.93 27.27 -15.99
C VAL A 92 1.54 25.88 -16.47
N GLU A 93 2.47 25.14 -17.06
CA GLU A 93 2.24 23.74 -17.47
C GLU A 93 1.89 22.84 -16.29
N MET A 94 2.63 22.96 -15.17
CA MET A 94 2.33 22.19 -13.96
C MET A 94 1.02 22.62 -13.30
N LEU A 95 0.73 23.92 -13.26
CA LEU A 95 -0.55 24.40 -12.74
C LEU A 95 -1.73 23.85 -13.57
N MET A 96 -1.60 23.85 -14.90
CA MET A 96 -2.58 23.25 -15.80
C MET A 96 -2.75 21.76 -15.53
N PHE A 97 -1.65 21.02 -15.36
CA PHE A 97 -1.67 19.59 -15.03
C PHE A 97 -2.42 19.31 -13.71
N ILE A 98 -2.10 20.05 -12.63
CA ILE A 98 -2.76 19.94 -11.33
C ILE A 98 -4.26 20.24 -11.46
N VAL A 99 -4.64 21.29 -12.19
CA VAL A 99 -6.06 21.64 -12.40
C VAL A 99 -6.83 20.51 -13.09
N ILE A 100 -6.24 19.86 -14.09
CA ILE A 100 -6.88 18.73 -14.79
C ILE A 100 -7.14 17.57 -13.82
N LEU A 101 -6.18 17.25 -12.95
CA LEU A 101 -6.35 16.18 -11.95
C LEU A 101 -7.38 16.55 -10.87
N LEU A 102 -7.37 17.79 -10.39
CA LEU A 102 -8.37 18.30 -9.45
C LEU A 102 -9.80 18.23 -10.04
N LEU A 103 -9.97 18.48 -11.34
CA LEU A 103 -11.26 18.28 -12.01
C LEU A 103 -11.70 16.81 -11.98
N GLY A 104 -10.77 15.86 -12.09
CA GLY A 104 -11.05 14.43 -11.94
C GLY A 104 -11.57 14.08 -10.54
N ILE A 105 -10.96 14.64 -9.50
CA ILE A 105 -11.41 14.47 -8.10
C ILE A 105 -12.80 15.11 -7.90
N LEU A 106 -13.00 16.32 -8.42
CA LEU A 106 -14.28 17.02 -8.34
C LEU A 106 -15.40 16.22 -9.02
N TYR A 107 -15.11 15.60 -10.16
CA TYR A 107 -16.03 14.70 -10.84
C TYR A 107 -16.35 13.46 -9.99
N ALA A 108 -15.33 12.81 -9.41
CA ALA A 108 -15.51 11.65 -8.54
C ALA A 108 -16.35 11.99 -7.29
N TRP A 109 -16.19 13.19 -6.74
CA TRP A 109 -17.03 13.70 -5.65
C TRP A 109 -18.48 13.85 -6.11
N ARG A 110 -18.72 14.46 -7.28
CA ARG A 110 -20.07 14.64 -7.83
C ARG A 110 -20.79 13.31 -8.00
N GLU A 111 -20.09 12.28 -8.46
CA GLU A 111 -20.62 10.93 -8.65
C GLU A 111 -20.73 10.12 -7.34
N ARG A 112 -20.48 10.74 -6.18
CA ARG A 112 -20.55 10.10 -4.86
C ARG A 112 -19.65 8.87 -4.72
N ALA A 113 -18.62 8.76 -5.55
CA ALA A 113 -17.65 7.67 -5.47
C ALA A 113 -16.88 7.66 -4.14
N LEU A 114 -16.89 8.80 -3.43
CA LEU A 114 -16.24 9.01 -2.14
C LEU A 114 -17.15 8.75 -0.92
N GLU A 115 -18.45 8.48 -1.12
CA GLU A 115 -19.39 8.33 0.00
C GLU A 115 -19.26 6.94 0.67
N TRP A 116 -19.16 6.96 2.01
CA TRP A 116 -19.11 5.77 2.87
C TRP A 116 -20.34 5.75 3.80
N ALA A 117 -21.51 5.47 3.22
CA ALA A 117 -22.76 5.23 3.95
C ALA A 117 -23.33 3.86 3.59
#